data_AF-A0A7L0HJZ0-F1
#
_entry.id   AF-A0A7L0HJZ0-F1
#
_cell.length_a   1.000
_cell.length_b   1.000
_cell.length_c   1.000
_cell.angle_alpha   90.00
_cell.angle_beta   90.00
_cell.angle_gamma   90.00
#
_symmetry.space_group_name_H-M   'P 1'
#
loop_
_entity.id
_entity.type
_entity.pdbx_description
1 polymer ?
#
loop_
_entity_poly.entity_id
_entity_poly.type
_entity_poly.pdbx_seq_one_letter_code
_entity_poly.pdbx_strand_id
1 'polypeptide(L)'
;MSAARTAFALDPVKLLLLYALLGILAVHGFGSTNKSVGNGRWARSVSNQPQPRDCVLSAWSSWSKCDPCQKKRYRFARLEQPSQFNGDPCDYSDKETEDCLTNNPCRNKVRCDGFVCAVTGRCIARRLLCNGDDDCGDQSDEKNCKKVFRKCDQKMEQYWGIENLAKGLNIFTNNLEGLVLDHQYYAGGCSPHYIMDTRFRKPYNVESYTPETKGKYEFTMTEYDSYSDYESRVLKAKASQSSFSFGIKIPGLFELGYSSNDNRFKKFIQRMKRFSSTSSKFIHARSELAVAVYKLKPRALMLHYEFLQRLRQLPLEYSYGEYRDLYRDYGTHYITEATVGGIYEYTLVLNSNELQNAGYSLSDVQNCAQHGFNIGGLIKVVYVNLGINVAGCKSLLDEIGDSTSKKRFVEDFIALVRGGASEYITTLAYKELPTAALMQDWGDAVQYNPEIIKLKTEPLYQLVTPTDFANAMTIKENLRRALEEFQLETSSCRCAPCQNNGIPFLHGTRCECLCPLGYRGTACEISKRGDVAVNGNWGCWASWSPCSGGQRTRRRQCNNPAPQNGGSSCSGPDAETVLC
;
A
#
# COMPACT_ATOMS: atom_id res chain seq x y z
N MET A 1 -30.58 -27.06 -74.40
CA MET A 1 -29.88 -26.09 -75.28
C MET A 1 -29.68 -24.80 -74.51
N SER A 2 -28.47 -24.24 -74.60
CA SER A 2 -28.01 -22.92 -74.12
C SER A 2 -28.01 -22.67 -72.61
N ALA A 3 -26.83 -22.59 -71.98
CA ALA A 3 -25.89 -21.45 -71.98
C ALA A 3 -26.46 -20.28 -71.14
N ALA A 4 -26.05 -20.15 -69.87
CA ALA A 4 -24.83 -19.50 -69.40
C ALA A 4 -24.81 -17.98 -69.65
N ARG A 5 -24.87 -17.18 -68.56
CA ARG A 5 -23.85 -16.20 -68.18
C ARG A 5 -24.20 -15.42 -66.88
N THR A 6 -23.27 -15.50 -65.92
CA THR A 6 -22.71 -14.44 -65.02
C THR A 6 -23.64 -13.67 -64.07
N ALA A 7 -23.32 -13.38 -62.80
CA ALA A 7 -22.01 -13.13 -62.18
C ALA A 7 -21.98 -13.45 -60.66
N PHE A 8 -20.75 -13.64 -60.16
CA PHE A 8 -20.33 -13.97 -58.80
C PHE A 8 -20.25 -12.75 -57.86
N ALA A 9 -20.56 -12.95 -56.56
CA ALA A 9 -19.64 -12.71 -55.41
C ALA A 9 -20.36 -12.84 -54.04
N LEU A 10 -19.89 -13.75 -53.17
CA LEU A 10 -19.42 -13.50 -51.79
C LEU A 10 -19.06 -14.81 -51.05
N ASP A 11 -17.93 -14.77 -50.36
CA ASP A 11 -17.01 -15.86 -50.00
C ASP A 11 -16.84 -15.94 -48.43
N PRO A 12 -15.90 -16.68 -47.80
CA PRO A 12 -16.18 -17.88 -47.02
C PRO A 12 -15.68 -17.80 -45.55
N VAL A 13 -16.56 -17.88 -44.54
CA VAL A 13 -16.11 -17.95 -43.11
C VAL A 13 -16.73 -19.11 -42.32
N LYS A 14 -17.66 -19.87 -42.91
CA LYS A 14 -18.37 -20.96 -42.19
C LYS A 14 -17.94 -22.39 -42.53
N LEU A 15 -16.89 -22.60 -43.31
CA LEU A 15 -16.49 -23.94 -43.78
C LEU A 15 -15.09 -24.42 -43.33
N LEU A 16 -14.48 -23.77 -42.33
CA LEU A 16 -13.14 -24.09 -41.83
C LEU A 16 -13.09 -24.68 -40.41
N LEU A 17 -14.24 -25.07 -39.85
CA LEU A 17 -14.34 -25.62 -38.47
C LEU A 17 -14.51 -27.15 -38.39
N LEU A 18 -14.44 -27.87 -39.51
CA LEU A 18 -14.78 -29.31 -39.54
C LEU A 18 -13.69 -30.25 -40.08
N TYR A 19 -12.49 -29.75 -40.44
CA TYR A 19 -11.41 -30.59 -41.01
C TYR A 19 -10.08 -30.60 -40.22
N ALA A 20 -10.08 -30.20 -38.95
CA ALA A 20 -8.88 -30.23 -38.09
C ALA A 20 -8.91 -31.32 -37.00
N LEU A 21 -9.73 -32.38 -37.16
CA LEU A 21 -9.96 -33.37 -36.10
C LEU A 21 -9.64 -34.83 -36.43
N LEU A 22 -9.22 -35.20 -37.64
CA LEU A 22 -8.79 -36.58 -37.90
C LEU A 22 -7.80 -36.67 -39.06
N GLY A 23 -6.54 -36.99 -38.73
CA GLY A 23 -5.58 -37.51 -39.68
C GLY A 23 -4.21 -36.87 -39.60
N ILE A 24 -3.34 -37.40 -38.73
CA ILE A 24 -1.98 -37.83 -39.04
C ILE A 24 -1.56 -38.80 -37.92
N LEU A 25 -1.62 -40.09 -38.24
CA LEU A 25 -0.91 -41.16 -37.55
C LEU A 25 0.05 -41.77 -38.58
N ALA A 26 1.29 -42.04 -38.12
CA ALA A 26 2.27 -43.02 -38.64
C ALA A 26 3.18 -42.53 -39.81
N VAL A 27 4.53 -42.69 -39.90
CA VAL A 27 5.65 -43.28 -39.10
C VAL A 27 7.01 -42.75 -39.63
N HIS A 28 8.07 -42.82 -38.80
CA HIS A 28 9.55 -42.77 -39.02
C HIS A 28 10.20 -41.39 -38.82
N GLY A 29 11.12 -41.12 -37.89
CA GLY A 29 11.94 -41.95 -37.01
C GLY A 29 13.43 -41.66 -37.27
N PHE A 30 14.04 -40.67 -36.60
CA PHE A 30 15.49 -40.58 -36.38
C PHE A 30 15.79 -39.69 -35.16
N GLY A 31 16.68 -40.18 -34.29
CA GLY A 31 16.81 -39.77 -32.90
C GLY A 31 17.37 -38.36 -32.67
N SER A 32 16.87 -37.73 -31.60
CA SER A 32 17.52 -36.63 -30.92
C SER A 32 17.65 -37.00 -29.45
N THR A 33 18.87 -36.87 -28.94
CA THR A 33 19.27 -37.23 -27.59
C THR A 33 18.54 -36.35 -26.57
N ASN A 34 17.49 -36.90 -25.95
CA ASN A 34 16.91 -36.36 -24.74
C ASN A 34 17.97 -36.41 -23.63
N LYS A 35 18.69 -35.31 -23.42
CA LYS A 35 19.28 -35.01 -22.12
C LYS A 35 18.10 -34.91 -21.16
N SER A 36 17.92 -35.96 -20.36
CA SER A 36 17.08 -35.96 -19.18
C SER A 36 17.47 -34.78 -18.31
N VAL A 37 16.71 -33.69 -18.39
CA VAL A 37 16.68 -32.71 -17.30
C VAL A 37 16.07 -33.48 -16.14
N GLY A 38 16.94 -33.94 -15.24
CA GLY A 38 16.57 -34.68 -14.05
C GLY A 38 15.41 -33.98 -13.37
N ASN A 39 14.27 -34.66 -13.32
CA ASN A 39 13.07 -34.18 -12.65
C ASN A 39 13.36 -34.23 -11.14
N GLY A 40 14.07 -33.22 -10.63
CA GLY A 40 14.41 -33.10 -9.22
C GLY A 40 13.12 -33.09 -8.42
N ARG A 41 12.88 -34.18 -7.67
CA ARG A 41 11.70 -34.34 -6.83
C ARG A 41 11.65 -33.17 -5.85
N TRP A 42 10.58 -32.38 -5.90
CA TRP A 42 10.29 -31.40 -4.86
C TRP A 42 10.13 -32.15 -3.54
N ALA A 43 10.99 -31.86 -2.57
CA ALA A 43 10.87 -32.43 -1.25
C ALA A 43 9.85 -31.58 -0.47
N ARG A 44 8.88 -32.22 0.19
CA ARG A 44 8.22 -31.56 1.31
C ARG A 44 9.27 -31.45 2.42
N SER A 45 9.29 -30.36 3.18
CA SER A 45 9.92 -30.45 4.51
C SER A 45 9.23 -31.63 5.21
N VAL A 46 10.01 -32.67 5.53
CA VAL A 46 9.48 -33.94 6.03
C VAL A 46 8.85 -33.77 7.41
N SER A 47 9.00 -32.59 8.04
CA SER A 47 8.76 -32.43 9.47
C SER A 47 7.42 -31.84 9.90
N ASN A 48 6.59 -31.18 9.09
CA ASN A 48 5.20 -30.81 9.48
C ASN A 48 4.41 -30.17 8.32
N GLN A 49 3.39 -30.86 7.80
CA GLN A 49 2.36 -30.15 7.03
C GLN A 49 1.66 -29.16 7.99
N PRO A 50 1.48 -27.89 7.58
CA PRO A 50 0.80 -26.92 8.42
C PRO A 50 -0.64 -27.36 8.64
N GLN A 51 -1.05 -27.49 9.91
CA GLN A 51 -2.43 -27.81 10.24
C GLN A 51 -3.32 -26.60 9.92
N PRO A 52 -4.50 -26.82 9.32
CA PRO A 52 -5.49 -25.77 9.16
C PRO A 52 -5.79 -25.11 10.51
N ARG A 53 -5.85 -23.79 10.52
CA ARG A 53 -6.26 -23.02 11.69
C ARG A 53 -7.53 -22.30 11.36
N ASP A 54 -8.62 -22.69 12.00
CA ASP A 54 -9.91 -22.07 11.78
C ASP A 54 -9.98 -20.73 12.50
N CYS A 55 -10.82 -19.84 11.99
CA CYS A 55 -11.05 -18.56 12.61
C CYS A 55 -11.88 -18.72 13.89
N VAL A 56 -11.44 -18.10 14.98
CA VAL A 56 -12.13 -18.13 16.27
C VAL A 56 -12.38 -16.69 16.72
N LEU A 57 -13.65 -16.37 16.94
CA LEU A 57 -14.06 -15.16 17.66
C LEU A 57 -14.27 -15.46 19.14
N SER A 58 -14.05 -14.45 19.97
CA SER A 58 -14.32 -14.51 21.41
C SER A 58 -15.80 -14.73 21.69
N ALA A 59 -16.11 -15.09 22.94
CA ALA A 59 -17.47 -14.95 23.43
C ALA A 59 -17.98 -13.51 23.24
N TRP A 60 -19.29 -13.37 23.04
CA TRP A 60 -19.95 -12.08 22.91
C TRP A 60 -19.71 -11.21 24.15
N SER A 61 -19.47 -9.91 23.93
CA SER A 61 -19.50 -8.94 25.01
C SER A 61 -20.88 -8.89 25.66
N SER A 62 -20.95 -8.39 26.89
CA SER A 62 -22.24 -7.98 27.45
C SER A 62 -22.90 -6.92 26.54
N TRP A 63 -24.23 -6.94 26.50
CA TRP A 63 -25.00 -5.90 25.83
C TRP A 63 -24.72 -4.53 26.43
N SER A 64 -24.48 -3.54 25.59
CA SER A 64 -24.39 -2.15 26.02
C SER A 64 -25.72 -1.69 26.61
N LYS A 65 -25.68 -0.59 27.36
CA LYS A 65 -26.90 0.16 27.68
C LYS A 65 -27.55 0.65 26.38
N CYS A 66 -28.86 0.87 26.45
CA CYS A 66 -29.62 1.41 25.33
C CYS A 66 -29.18 2.85 25.04
N ASP A 67 -28.69 3.10 23.82
CA ASP A 67 -28.29 4.44 23.39
C ASP A 67 -29.55 5.33 23.27
N PRO A 68 -29.63 6.47 23.97
CA PRO A 68 -30.80 7.35 23.97
C PRO A 68 -31.11 7.99 22.62
N CYS A 69 -30.10 8.13 21.76
CA CYS A 69 -30.20 8.80 20.47
C CYS A 69 -30.50 7.83 19.35
N GLN A 70 -29.83 6.67 19.32
CA GLN A 70 -30.04 5.65 18.30
C GLN A 70 -31.17 4.67 18.66
N LYS A 71 -31.59 4.62 19.93
CA LYS A 71 -32.54 3.64 20.48
C LYS A 71 -32.12 2.20 20.18
N LYS A 72 -30.81 1.97 20.26
CA LYS A 72 -30.17 0.68 19.97
C LYS A 72 -29.18 0.32 21.06
N ARG A 73 -29.00 -0.98 21.27
CA ARG A 73 -27.93 -1.56 22.10
C ARG A 73 -27.03 -2.42 21.24
N TYR A 74 -25.79 -2.56 21.66
CA TYR A 74 -24.72 -3.14 20.86
C TYR A 74 -23.97 -4.20 21.66
N ARG A 75 -23.50 -5.23 20.98
CA ARG A 75 -22.50 -6.18 21.49
C ARG A 75 -21.55 -6.56 20.37
N PHE A 76 -20.37 -7.04 20.72
CA PHE A 76 -19.35 -7.39 19.74
C PHE A 76 -18.54 -8.59 20.20
N ALA A 77 -17.90 -9.25 19.24
CA ALA A 77 -16.90 -10.29 19.45
C ALA A 77 -15.54 -9.81 18.93
N ARG A 78 -14.47 -10.27 19.58
CA ARG A 78 -13.10 -9.98 19.19
C ARG A 78 -12.56 -11.15 18.39
N LEU A 79 -11.76 -10.87 17.37
CA LEU A 79 -10.96 -11.93 16.74
C LEU A 79 -9.97 -12.46 17.80
N GLU A 80 -9.99 -13.75 18.09
CA GLU A 80 -9.01 -14.43 18.98
C GLU A 80 -7.94 -15.14 18.15
N GLN A 81 -8.38 -15.84 17.11
CA GLN A 81 -7.50 -16.53 16.17
C GLN A 81 -7.95 -16.23 14.74
N PRO A 82 -7.07 -15.68 13.88
CA PRO A 82 -7.35 -15.57 12.45
C PRO A 82 -7.31 -16.94 11.75
N SER A 83 -8.07 -17.10 10.68
CA SER A 83 -7.97 -18.29 9.85
C SER A 83 -6.63 -18.34 9.12
N GLN A 84 -6.04 -19.51 9.00
CA GLN A 84 -4.76 -19.71 8.31
C GLN A 84 -4.63 -21.12 7.77
N PHE A 85 -3.78 -21.30 6.75
CA PHE A 85 -3.47 -22.60 6.16
C PHE A 85 -4.70 -23.38 5.67
N ASN A 86 -5.63 -22.66 5.04
CA ASN A 86 -6.93 -23.16 4.57
C ASN A 86 -7.88 -23.62 5.69
N GLY A 87 -7.73 -23.11 6.91
CA GLY A 87 -8.80 -23.21 7.91
C GLY A 87 -10.00 -22.32 7.56
N ASP A 88 -11.14 -22.63 8.17
CA ASP A 88 -12.41 -22.00 7.85
C ASP A 88 -12.42 -20.51 8.26
N PRO A 89 -12.90 -19.60 7.38
CA PRO A 89 -13.02 -18.18 7.69
C PRO A 89 -14.17 -17.88 8.66
N CYS A 90 -14.07 -16.75 9.36
CA CYS A 90 -15.22 -16.21 10.12
C CYS A 90 -16.17 -15.48 9.16
N ASP A 91 -17.13 -16.21 8.60
CA ASP A 91 -18.15 -15.65 7.68
C ASP A 91 -19.34 -14.99 8.40
N TYR A 92 -19.36 -15.03 9.74
CA TYR A 92 -20.40 -14.43 10.57
C TYR A 92 -20.01 -13.04 11.06
N SER A 93 -21.02 -12.21 11.34
CA SER A 93 -20.81 -10.85 11.85
C SER A 93 -20.10 -10.87 13.21
N ASP A 94 -19.09 -10.00 13.36
CA ASP A 94 -18.35 -9.81 14.60
C ASP A 94 -18.97 -8.73 15.52
N LYS A 95 -20.17 -8.26 15.16
CA LYS A 95 -21.02 -7.35 15.95
C LYS A 95 -22.51 -7.66 15.79
N GLU A 96 -23.28 -7.27 16.79
CA GLU A 96 -24.73 -7.31 16.74
C GLU A 96 -25.34 -6.01 17.26
N THR A 97 -26.53 -5.70 16.77
CA THR A 97 -27.29 -4.52 17.15
C THR A 97 -28.75 -4.89 17.32
N GLU A 98 -29.34 -4.44 18.41
CA GLU A 98 -30.76 -4.65 18.72
C GLU A 98 -31.44 -3.34 19.05
N ASP A 99 -32.68 -3.20 18.61
CA ASP A 99 -33.53 -2.08 19.00
C ASP A 99 -33.90 -2.17 20.49
N CYS A 100 -33.96 -1.02 21.15
CA CYS A 100 -34.28 -0.94 22.57
C CYS A 100 -35.08 0.33 22.90
N LEU A 101 -35.83 0.25 23.99
CA LEU A 101 -36.64 1.38 24.47
C LEU A 101 -35.93 2.05 25.65
N THR A 102 -35.82 3.38 25.59
CA THR A 102 -35.23 4.19 26.64
C THR A 102 -35.92 5.55 26.69
N ASN A 103 -36.14 6.04 27.91
CA ASN A 103 -36.75 7.35 28.18
C ASN A 103 -35.69 8.43 28.44
N ASN A 104 -34.40 8.10 28.35
CA ASN A 104 -33.32 9.05 28.58
C ASN A 104 -33.29 10.12 27.47
N PRO A 105 -33.13 11.40 27.81
CA PRO A 105 -33.15 12.47 26.82
C PRO A 105 -31.90 12.43 25.93
N CYS A 106 -32.10 12.42 24.61
CA CYS A 106 -31.03 12.57 23.64
C CYS A 106 -30.74 14.06 23.37
N ARG A 107 -29.54 14.53 23.73
CA ARG A 107 -29.04 15.86 23.37
C ARG A 107 -28.03 15.74 22.22
N ASN A 108 -28.50 15.39 21.01
CA ASN A 108 -27.64 15.17 19.83
C ASN A 108 -27.89 16.15 18.67
N LYS A 109 -28.60 17.26 18.92
CA LYS A 109 -28.88 18.26 17.87
C LYS A 109 -27.83 19.35 17.91
N VAL A 110 -26.96 19.34 16.91
CA VAL A 110 -26.09 20.48 16.58
C VAL A 110 -26.96 21.51 15.86
N ARG A 111 -26.95 22.75 16.35
CA ARG A 111 -27.72 23.85 15.74
C ARG A 111 -27.04 24.23 14.42
N CYS A 112 -27.81 24.20 13.33
CA CYS A 112 -27.38 24.72 12.04
C CYS A 112 -28.01 26.09 11.81
N ASP A 113 -27.19 27.14 11.68
CA ASP A 113 -27.67 28.49 11.36
C ASP A 113 -27.92 28.67 9.84
N GLY A 114 -27.45 27.72 9.03
CA GLY A 114 -27.52 27.71 7.58
C GLY A 114 -28.71 26.93 6.99
N PHE A 115 -28.47 26.30 5.84
CA PHE A 115 -29.35 25.33 5.20
C PHE A 115 -28.89 23.92 5.55
N VAL A 116 -29.84 23.03 5.85
CA VAL A 116 -29.57 21.61 6.14
C VAL A 116 -29.88 20.79 4.91
N CYS A 117 -28.89 20.09 4.38
CA CYS A 117 -29.03 19.23 3.22
C CYS A 117 -29.98 18.05 3.51
N ALA A 118 -30.77 17.66 2.51
CA ALA A 118 -31.93 16.78 2.71
C ALA A 118 -31.55 15.35 3.11
N VAL A 119 -30.54 14.77 2.46
CA VAL A 119 -30.09 13.38 2.69
C VAL A 119 -28.82 13.36 3.53
N THR A 120 -27.84 14.18 3.18
CA THR A 120 -26.53 14.18 3.88
C THR A 120 -26.62 14.76 5.29
N GLY A 121 -27.61 15.62 5.55
CA GLY A 121 -27.75 16.33 6.83
C GLY A 121 -26.58 17.29 7.11
N ARG A 122 -25.81 17.66 6.09
CA ARG A 122 -24.74 18.65 6.17
C ARG A 122 -25.33 20.05 6.37
N CYS A 123 -24.64 20.89 7.15
CA CYS A 123 -25.03 22.29 7.35
C CYS A 123 -24.18 23.18 6.45
N ILE A 124 -24.79 23.86 5.48
CA ILE A 124 -24.11 24.76 4.56
C ILE A 124 -24.60 26.20 4.73
N ALA A 125 -23.78 27.19 4.37
CA ALA A 125 -24.17 28.59 4.42
C ALA A 125 -25.23 28.90 3.36
N ARG A 126 -26.27 29.69 3.69
CA ARG A 126 -27.36 30.03 2.75
C ARG A 126 -26.90 30.71 1.45
N ARG A 127 -25.75 31.37 1.47
CA ARG A 127 -25.12 31.98 0.28
C ARG A 127 -24.64 30.96 -0.76
N LEU A 128 -24.65 29.68 -0.42
CA LEU A 128 -24.26 28.57 -1.29
C LEU A 128 -25.46 27.95 -2.00
N LEU A 129 -26.69 28.33 -1.66
CA LEU A 129 -27.87 27.86 -2.38
C LEU A 129 -27.92 28.43 -3.79
N CYS A 130 -28.25 27.58 -4.77
CA CYS A 130 -28.44 27.96 -6.17
C CYS A 130 -27.21 28.65 -6.78
N ASN A 131 -26.00 28.22 -6.40
CA ASN A 131 -24.74 28.78 -6.88
C ASN A 131 -24.13 27.95 -8.05
N GLY A 132 -24.77 26.84 -8.43
CA GLY A 132 -24.34 25.93 -9.48
C GLY A 132 -23.29 24.89 -9.06
N ASP A 133 -22.91 24.84 -7.79
CA ASP A 133 -22.03 23.84 -7.19
C ASP A 133 -22.87 22.89 -6.30
N ASP A 134 -22.50 21.62 -6.23
CA ASP A 134 -23.11 20.67 -5.27
C ASP A 134 -22.35 20.73 -3.94
N ASP A 135 -22.74 21.67 -3.07
CA ASP A 135 -22.14 21.83 -1.75
C ASP A 135 -22.72 20.83 -0.73
N CYS A 136 -23.90 20.28 -1.01
CA CYS A 136 -24.56 19.31 -0.15
C CYS A 136 -24.12 17.85 -0.37
N GLY A 137 -23.61 17.50 -1.56
CA GLY A 137 -23.28 16.14 -1.99
C GLY A 137 -24.48 15.31 -2.47
N ASP A 138 -25.70 15.84 -2.32
CA ASP A 138 -26.96 15.25 -2.75
C ASP A 138 -27.78 16.20 -3.67
N GLN A 139 -27.14 17.30 -4.10
CA GLN A 139 -27.73 18.36 -4.92
C GLN A 139 -28.98 19.01 -4.31
N SER A 140 -29.19 18.92 -2.99
CA SER A 140 -30.39 19.50 -2.36
C SER A 140 -30.37 21.02 -2.27
N ASP A 141 -29.19 21.62 -2.30
CA ASP A 141 -28.92 23.06 -2.37
C ASP A 141 -29.21 23.69 -3.75
N GLU A 142 -29.14 22.88 -4.80
CA GLU A 142 -29.40 23.30 -6.18
C GLU A 142 -30.83 22.95 -6.66
N LYS A 143 -31.69 22.46 -5.76
CA LYS A 143 -33.11 22.18 -6.05
C LYS A 143 -33.97 23.42 -5.82
N ASN A 144 -35.04 23.55 -6.61
CA ASN A 144 -36.04 24.63 -6.52
C ASN A 144 -35.47 26.05 -6.72
N CYS A 145 -34.41 26.18 -7.51
CA CYS A 145 -33.78 27.46 -7.82
C CYS A 145 -34.56 28.23 -8.90
N LYS A 146 -34.99 29.46 -8.58
CA LYS A 146 -35.59 30.37 -9.57
C LYS A 146 -34.56 30.89 -10.57
N LYS A 147 -33.33 31.12 -10.11
CA LYS A 147 -32.16 31.53 -10.89
C LYS A 147 -30.92 30.89 -10.25
N VAL A 148 -29.99 30.44 -11.08
CA VAL A 148 -28.69 29.91 -10.63
C VAL A 148 -27.64 30.99 -10.81
N PHE A 149 -27.02 31.42 -9.72
CA PHE A 149 -25.97 32.43 -9.71
C PHE A 149 -24.60 31.76 -9.74
N ARG A 150 -24.17 31.33 -10.93
CA ARG A 150 -22.87 30.71 -11.12
C ARG A 150 -21.76 31.67 -10.69
N LYS A 151 -20.97 31.27 -9.70
CA LYS A 151 -19.77 32.01 -9.31
C LYS A 151 -18.57 31.69 -10.20
N CYS A 152 -18.56 30.50 -10.78
CA CYS A 152 -17.50 29.99 -11.63
C CYS A 152 -18.05 29.81 -13.05
N ASP A 153 -17.79 30.77 -13.94
CA ASP A 153 -18.22 30.67 -15.35
C ASP A 153 -17.20 29.92 -16.22
N GLN A 154 -15.96 29.80 -15.75
CA GLN A 154 -14.88 29.11 -16.46
C GLN A 154 -14.78 27.65 -16.01
N LYS A 155 -14.62 26.74 -16.96
CA LYS A 155 -14.29 25.35 -16.67
C LYS A 155 -12.89 25.28 -16.05
N MET A 156 -12.82 24.71 -14.85
CA MET A 156 -11.58 24.50 -14.11
C MET A 156 -11.49 23.03 -13.70
N GLU A 157 -10.27 22.50 -13.69
CA GLU A 157 -10.00 21.12 -13.30
C GLU A 157 -9.76 20.98 -11.80
N GLN A 158 -9.93 19.76 -11.29
CA GLN A 158 -9.46 19.39 -9.95
C GLN A 158 -7.98 19.07 -10.01
N TYR A 159 -7.24 19.28 -8.92
CA TYR A 159 -5.84 18.86 -8.88
C TYR A 159 -5.73 17.36 -9.14
N TRP A 160 -4.75 16.96 -9.96
CA TRP A 160 -4.53 15.56 -10.29
C TRP A 160 -4.19 14.75 -9.03
N GLY A 161 -4.91 13.65 -8.82
CA GLY A 161 -4.75 12.78 -7.64
C GLY A 161 -5.29 13.35 -6.31
N ILE A 162 -6.03 14.47 -6.31
CA ILE A 162 -6.52 15.12 -5.07
C ILE A 162 -7.46 14.25 -4.23
N GLU A 163 -8.16 13.31 -4.87
CA GLU A 163 -9.04 12.36 -4.21
C GLU A 163 -8.26 11.46 -3.24
N ASN A 164 -7.06 11.02 -3.62
CA ASN A 164 -6.21 10.19 -2.77
C ASN A 164 -5.75 10.93 -1.50
N LEU A 165 -5.63 12.26 -1.57
CA LEU A 165 -5.32 13.13 -0.43
C LEU A 165 -6.54 13.37 0.48
N ALA A 166 -7.75 13.05 0.02
CA ALA A 166 -9.00 13.17 0.78
C ALA A 166 -9.39 11.88 1.53
N LYS A 167 -8.78 10.75 1.14
CA LYS A 167 -8.99 9.43 1.74
C LYS A 167 -8.32 9.33 3.11
N GLY A 168 -8.92 8.53 3.98
CA GLY A 168 -8.29 8.15 5.23
C GLY A 168 -7.19 7.11 4.99
N LEU A 169 -6.20 7.08 5.88
CA LEU A 169 -5.05 6.20 5.83
C LEU A 169 -5.13 5.19 6.96
N ASN A 170 -5.16 3.90 6.63
CA ASN A 170 -4.87 2.85 7.59
C ASN A 170 -3.36 2.69 7.72
N ILE A 171 -2.80 3.25 8.77
CA ILE A 171 -1.35 3.28 8.95
C ILE A 171 -0.74 1.93 9.33
N PHE A 172 -1.56 0.95 9.72
CA PHE A 172 -1.08 -0.40 10.06
C PHE A 172 -0.89 -1.26 8.81
N THR A 173 -1.63 -0.95 7.74
CA THR A 173 -1.56 -1.66 6.45
C THR A 173 -0.96 -0.81 5.33
N ASN A 174 -0.78 0.50 5.54
CA ASN A 174 -0.46 1.53 4.55
C ASN A 174 -1.50 1.63 3.41
N ASN A 175 -2.76 1.32 3.69
CA ASN A 175 -3.85 1.42 2.70
C ASN A 175 -4.56 2.76 2.80
N LEU A 176 -4.91 3.33 1.64
CA LEU A 176 -5.90 4.40 1.58
C LEU A 176 -7.29 3.76 1.57
N GLU A 177 -8.15 4.20 2.49
CA GLU A 177 -9.49 3.67 2.70
C GLU A 177 -10.54 4.70 2.17
N GLY A 178 -11.73 4.74 2.77
CA GLY A 178 -12.81 5.66 2.39
C GLY A 178 -12.48 7.14 2.53
N LEU A 179 -13.30 7.98 1.87
CA LEU A 179 -13.18 9.44 1.89
C LEU A 179 -13.53 10.00 3.27
N VAL A 180 -12.60 10.73 3.88
CA VAL A 180 -12.81 11.37 5.20
C VAL A 180 -12.97 12.88 5.08
N LEU A 181 -12.34 13.49 4.08
CA LEU A 181 -12.44 14.91 3.76
C LEU A 181 -13.19 15.12 2.44
N ASP A 182 -13.91 16.22 2.35
CA ASP A 182 -14.57 16.62 1.12
C ASP A 182 -13.69 17.59 0.31
N HIS A 183 -12.93 17.06 -0.65
CA HIS A 183 -12.16 17.86 -1.61
C HIS A 183 -12.96 18.27 -2.85
N GLN A 184 -14.26 17.99 -2.89
CA GLN A 184 -15.17 18.50 -3.92
C GLN A 184 -15.93 19.75 -3.44
N TYR A 185 -15.95 20.01 -2.14
CA TYR A 185 -16.50 21.23 -1.56
C TYR A 185 -15.59 22.45 -1.78
N TYR A 186 -16.15 23.55 -2.32
CA TYR A 186 -15.40 24.78 -2.64
C TYR A 186 -15.80 25.99 -1.79
N ALA A 187 -16.88 25.91 -1.00
CA ALA A 187 -17.43 27.02 -0.23
C ALA A 187 -17.69 28.29 -1.08
N GLY A 188 -18.03 28.10 -2.36
CA GLY A 188 -18.22 29.17 -3.35
C GLY A 188 -16.93 29.92 -3.73
N GLY A 189 -15.75 29.32 -3.52
CA GLY A 189 -14.47 29.81 -4.04
C GLY A 189 -14.30 29.47 -5.53
N CYS A 190 -13.81 30.44 -6.30
CA CYS A 190 -13.74 30.36 -7.78
C CYS A 190 -12.45 30.96 -8.39
N SER A 191 -11.44 31.28 -7.57
CA SER A 191 -10.17 31.79 -8.08
C SER A 191 -9.38 30.68 -8.77
N PRO A 192 -9.01 30.82 -10.06
CA PRO A 192 -8.20 29.82 -10.75
C PRO A 192 -6.77 29.80 -10.22
N HIS A 193 -6.24 28.60 -10.04
CA HIS A 193 -4.85 28.33 -9.72
C HIS A 193 -4.16 27.75 -10.95
N TYR A 194 -3.16 28.43 -11.50
CA TYR A 194 -2.49 28.02 -12.73
C TYR A 194 -1.30 27.11 -12.44
N ILE A 195 -1.25 25.94 -13.07
CA ILE A 195 -0.10 25.03 -13.07
C ILE A 195 0.08 24.54 -14.51
N MET A 196 1.23 24.85 -15.12
CA MET A 196 1.56 24.47 -16.51
C MET A 196 0.42 24.77 -17.50
N ASP A 197 -0.05 26.02 -17.52
CA ASP A 197 -1.14 26.53 -18.38
C ASP A 197 -2.54 25.91 -18.14
N THR A 198 -2.67 24.93 -17.24
CA THR A 198 -3.96 24.36 -16.83
C THR A 198 -4.56 25.17 -15.67
N ARG A 199 -5.88 25.43 -15.75
CA ARG A 199 -6.64 26.15 -14.71
C ARG A 199 -7.24 25.17 -13.72
N PHE A 200 -6.70 25.16 -12.50
CA PHE A 200 -7.21 24.35 -11.41
C PHE A 200 -8.11 25.15 -10.46
N ARG A 201 -9.14 24.50 -9.92
CA ARG A 201 -9.97 25.05 -8.84
C ARG A 201 -9.48 24.50 -7.50
N LYS A 202 -9.03 25.38 -6.61
CA LYS A 202 -8.55 24.98 -5.28
C LYS A 202 -9.73 24.61 -4.37
N PRO A 203 -9.83 23.37 -3.85
CA PRO A 203 -10.90 23.00 -2.92
C PRO A 203 -10.81 23.74 -1.59
N TYR A 204 -11.94 23.86 -0.87
CA TYR A 204 -12.02 24.64 0.35
C TYR A 204 -11.12 24.12 1.48
N ASN A 205 -10.92 22.80 1.57
CA ASN A 205 -10.09 22.16 2.58
C ASN A 205 -8.58 22.36 2.36
N VAL A 206 -8.17 22.63 1.13
CA VAL A 206 -6.77 22.74 0.74
C VAL A 206 -6.25 24.14 1.08
N GLU A 207 -5.22 24.22 1.93
CA GLU A 207 -4.55 25.48 2.25
C GLU A 207 -3.71 25.92 1.06
N SER A 208 -2.80 25.03 0.63
CA SER A 208 -1.89 25.24 -0.50
C SER A 208 -1.61 23.95 -1.26
N TYR A 209 -1.43 24.07 -2.56
CA TYR A 209 -0.93 23.03 -3.45
C TYR A 209 0.14 23.67 -4.34
N THR A 210 1.40 23.54 -3.95
CA THR A 210 2.51 24.24 -4.60
C THR A 210 3.27 23.27 -5.50
N PRO A 211 3.40 23.55 -6.81
CA PRO A 211 4.22 22.73 -7.68
C PRO A 211 5.69 22.82 -7.29
N GLU A 212 6.39 21.69 -7.34
CA GLU A 212 7.83 21.59 -7.12
C GLU A 212 8.52 21.52 -8.48
N THR A 213 9.50 22.41 -8.71
CA THR A 213 10.28 22.42 -9.97
C THR A 213 11.57 21.60 -9.86
N LYS A 214 11.63 20.65 -8.92
CA LYS A 214 12.86 19.92 -8.60
C LYS A 214 12.81 18.50 -9.14
N GLY A 215 13.57 18.28 -10.20
CA GLY A 215 13.93 16.92 -10.61
C GLY A 215 15.13 16.94 -11.55
N LYS A 216 16.35 17.00 -11.02
CA LYS A 216 17.42 16.26 -11.71
C LYS A 216 17.10 14.79 -11.46
N TYR A 217 17.02 13.98 -12.51
CA TYR A 217 16.88 12.52 -12.43
C TYR A 217 18.17 11.91 -11.87
N GLU A 218 18.49 12.22 -10.62
CA GLU A 218 19.71 11.82 -9.94
C GLU A 218 19.42 10.60 -9.07
N PHE A 219 20.13 9.52 -9.35
CA PHE A 219 20.01 8.29 -8.58
C PHE A 219 20.98 8.32 -7.41
N THR A 220 20.41 8.21 -6.21
CA THR A 220 21.20 7.87 -5.02
C THR A 220 21.45 6.38 -5.04
N MET A 221 22.73 5.97 -5.06
CA MET A 221 23.13 4.56 -5.05
C MET A 221 23.79 4.20 -3.73
N THR A 222 23.37 3.08 -3.15
CA THR A 222 23.86 2.57 -1.86
C THR A 222 24.21 1.10 -1.98
N GLU A 223 25.36 0.74 -1.44
CA GLU A 223 25.90 -0.62 -1.43
C GLU A 223 25.50 -1.37 -0.15
N TYR A 224 25.25 -2.67 -0.27
CA TYR A 224 25.01 -3.56 0.86
C TYR A 224 25.74 -4.89 0.65
N ASP A 225 26.51 -5.30 1.66
CA ASP A 225 27.31 -6.52 1.59
C ASP A 225 26.51 -7.81 1.81
N SER A 226 25.28 -7.71 2.30
CA SER A 226 24.43 -8.87 2.59
C SER A 226 22.95 -8.54 2.51
N TYR A 227 22.13 -9.59 2.35
CA TYR A 227 20.68 -9.44 2.35
C TYR A 227 20.14 -8.93 3.68
N SER A 228 20.72 -9.32 4.81
CA SER A 228 20.26 -8.85 6.13
C SER A 228 20.47 -7.35 6.31
N ASP A 229 21.60 -6.81 5.83
CA ASP A 229 21.86 -5.36 5.85
C ASP A 229 20.88 -4.61 4.93
N TYR A 230 20.70 -5.09 3.69
CA TYR A 230 19.71 -4.55 2.75
C TYR A 230 18.28 -4.61 3.31
N GLU A 231 17.87 -5.75 3.85
CA GLU A 231 16.54 -5.94 4.44
C GLU A 231 16.33 -4.99 5.61
N SER A 232 17.33 -4.81 6.48
CA SER A 232 17.21 -3.91 7.63
C SER A 232 17.06 -2.44 7.22
N ARG A 233 17.81 -1.98 6.22
CA ARG A 233 17.91 -0.57 5.83
C ARG A 233 16.93 -0.14 4.73
N VAL A 234 16.50 -1.08 3.87
CA VAL A 234 15.58 -0.78 2.76
C VAL A 234 14.19 -1.34 3.04
N LEU A 235 14.07 -2.65 3.30
CA LEU A 235 12.76 -3.29 3.41
C LEU A 235 12.07 -3.02 4.76
N LYS A 236 12.81 -3.21 5.86
CA LYS A 236 12.34 -2.98 7.21
C LYS A 236 12.20 -1.49 7.47
N ALA A 237 13.13 -0.63 7.08
CA ALA A 237 12.95 0.82 7.20
C ALA A 237 11.69 1.34 6.49
N LYS A 238 11.35 0.80 5.30
CA LYS A 238 10.09 1.12 4.60
C LYS A 238 8.83 0.58 5.30
N ALA A 239 8.95 -0.53 6.04
CA ALA A 239 7.85 -1.13 6.80
C ALA A 239 7.74 -0.62 8.26
N SER A 240 8.86 -0.16 8.84
CA SER A 240 9.06 0.17 10.26
C SER A 240 9.09 1.66 10.53
N GLN A 241 8.72 2.51 9.58
CA GLN A 241 8.36 3.92 9.86
C GLN A 241 7.12 4.05 10.76
N SER A 242 6.65 2.92 11.31
CA SER A 242 5.51 2.73 12.17
C SER A 242 5.86 2.29 13.61
N SER A 243 7.01 2.71 14.16
CA SER A 243 7.27 2.56 15.59
C SER A 243 6.43 3.58 16.38
N PHE A 244 5.13 3.30 16.51
CA PHE A 244 4.17 4.24 17.08
C PHE A 244 4.12 4.19 18.60
N SER A 245 4.31 5.34 19.24
CA SER A 245 4.04 5.55 20.66
C SER A 245 2.55 5.86 20.91
N PHE A 246 2.14 5.67 22.16
CA PHE A 246 0.80 5.90 22.72
C PHE A 246 0.09 7.18 22.21
N GLY A 247 -1.15 7.06 21.74
CA GLY A 247 -1.97 8.17 21.23
C GLY A 247 -1.77 8.56 19.74
N ILE A 248 -0.85 7.88 19.05
CA ILE A 248 -0.51 7.90 17.60
C ILE A 248 -0.65 9.26 16.90
N LYS A 249 -0.04 10.31 17.47
CA LYS A 249 0.33 11.49 16.68
C LYS A 249 1.71 11.27 16.11
N ILE A 250 1.88 11.41 14.79
CA ILE A 250 3.19 11.24 14.15
C ILE A 250 3.82 12.60 13.92
N PRO A 251 4.92 12.92 14.63
CA PRO A 251 5.57 14.19 14.45
C PRO A 251 6.38 14.17 13.15
N GLY A 252 5.99 15.02 12.20
CA GLY A 252 6.77 15.30 11.00
C GLY A 252 6.37 14.49 9.77
N LEU A 253 7.11 14.74 8.69
CA LEU A 253 6.90 14.13 7.38
C LEU A 253 7.66 12.80 7.32
N PHE A 254 6.99 11.72 6.94
CA PHE A 254 7.57 10.39 6.75
C PHE A 254 7.21 9.83 5.37
N GLU A 255 7.96 8.84 4.88
CA GLU A 255 7.69 8.20 3.58
C GLU A 255 6.50 7.25 3.71
N LEU A 256 5.48 7.42 2.86
CA LEU A 256 4.39 6.44 2.81
C LEU A 256 4.94 5.17 2.16
N GLY A 257 5.11 4.10 2.94
CA GLY A 257 5.50 2.79 2.43
C GLY A 257 4.44 2.19 1.49
N TYR A 258 4.76 1.06 0.86
CA TYR A 258 3.78 0.34 0.06
C TYR A 258 2.65 -0.18 0.95
N SER A 259 1.44 -0.14 0.38
CA SER A 259 0.33 -0.93 0.87
C SER A 259 0.77 -2.39 0.98
N SER A 260 0.44 -3.01 2.09
CA SER A 260 0.73 -4.43 2.31
C SER A 260 -0.10 -5.34 1.37
N ASN A 261 -1.16 -4.78 0.78
CA ASN A 261 -2.00 -5.42 -0.22
C ASN A 261 -1.50 -5.20 -1.66
N ASP A 262 -0.54 -4.30 -1.90
CA ASP A 262 -0.06 -3.99 -3.24
C ASP A 262 0.64 -5.21 -3.89
N ASN A 263 0.07 -5.71 -4.99
CA ASN A 263 0.61 -6.85 -5.72
C ASN A 263 2.01 -6.60 -6.29
N ARG A 264 2.36 -5.36 -6.65
CA ARG A 264 3.70 -4.98 -7.11
C ARG A 264 4.70 -5.19 -5.98
N PHE A 265 4.36 -4.72 -4.78
CA PHE A 265 5.18 -4.89 -3.58
C PHE A 265 5.28 -6.36 -3.18
N LYS A 266 4.16 -7.12 -3.18
CA LYS A 266 4.18 -8.56 -2.91
C LYS A 266 5.14 -9.30 -3.85
N LYS A 267 5.06 -9.05 -5.16
CA LYS A 267 5.97 -9.65 -6.16
C LYS A 267 7.43 -9.25 -5.92
N PHE A 268 7.69 -7.98 -5.62
CA PHE A 268 9.01 -7.46 -5.30
C PHE A 268 9.63 -8.19 -4.10
N ILE A 269 8.89 -8.28 -2.99
CA ILE A 269 9.34 -8.96 -1.77
C ILE A 269 9.58 -10.46 -2.02
N GLN A 270 8.70 -11.14 -2.76
CA GLN A 270 8.88 -12.55 -3.10
C GLN A 270 10.16 -12.80 -3.91
N ARG A 271 10.49 -11.91 -4.87
CA ARG A 271 11.75 -11.96 -5.63
C ARG A 271 12.95 -11.70 -4.73
N MET A 272 12.93 -10.64 -3.93
CA MET A 272 14.03 -10.27 -3.04
C MET A 272 14.35 -11.35 -1.99
N LYS A 273 13.32 -11.95 -1.37
CA LYS A 273 13.48 -12.95 -0.31
C LYS A 273 14.21 -14.23 -0.76
N ARG A 274 14.26 -14.52 -2.07
CA ARG A 274 15.05 -15.64 -2.62
C ARG A 274 16.53 -15.57 -2.25
N PHE A 275 17.03 -14.35 -2.04
CA PHE A 275 18.44 -14.04 -1.75
C PHE A 275 18.74 -13.95 -0.26
N SER A 276 17.78 -14.29 0.62
CA SER A 276 18.01 -14.22 2.08
C SER A 276 19.06 -15.20 2.59
N SER A 277 19.29 -16.29 1.85
CA SER A 277 20.23 -17.35 2.20
C SER A 277 21.41 -17.44 1.24
N THR A 278 21.63 -16.42 0.40
CA THR A 278 22.73 -16.40 -0.57
C THR A 278 23.81 -15.43 -0.09
N SER A 279 25.05 -15.66 -0.52
CA SER A 279 26.16 -14.72 -0.31
C SER A 279 26.12 -13.55 -1.30
N SER A 280 24.94 -13.18 -1.79
CA SER A 280 24.77 -12.12 -2.79
C SER A 280 25.04 -10.75 -2.17
N LYS A 281 25.59 -9.85 -2.98
CA LYS A 281 25.74 -8.43 -2.64
C LYS A 281 24.70 -7.60 -3.38
N PHE A 282 24.38 -6.42 -2.87
CA PHE A 282 23.29 -5.60 -3.40
C PHE A 282 23.73 -4.17 -3.65
N ILE A 283 23.28 -3.60 -4.76
CA ILE A 283 23.34 -2.16 -5.01
C ILE A 283 21.90 -1.69 -5.20
N HIS A 284 21.46 -0.78 -4.34
CA HIS A 284 20.14 -0.15 -4.44
C HIS A 284 20.31 1.24 -5.02
N ALA A 285 19.52 1.55 -6.04
CA ALA A 285 19.47 2.86 -6.65
C ALA A 285 18.06 3.43 -6.53
N ARG A 286 17.98 4.71 -6.18
CA ARG A 286 16.71 5.39 -5.93
C ARG A 286 16.71 6.82 -6.45
N SER A 287 15.69 7.16 -7.22
CA SER A 287 15.39 8.50 -7.72
C SER A 287 13.99 8.91 -7.25
N GLU A 288 13.88 10.11 -6.70
CA GLU A 288 12.63 10.70 -6.21
C GLU A 288 12.30 11.92 -7.06
N LEU A 289 11.06 12.00 -7.56
CA LEU A 289 10.54 13.15 -8.29
C LEU A 289 9.37 13.72 -7.51
N ALA A 290 9.54 14.90 -6.92
CA ALA A 290 8.46 15.62 -6.26
C ALA A 290 7.77 16.54 -7.28
N VAL A 291 6.46 16.36 -7.46
CA VAL A 291 5.64 17.17 -8.39
C VAL A 291 4.95 18.32 -7.66
N ALA A 292 4.44 18.07 -6.46
CA ALA A 292 3.79 19.10 -5.68
C ALA A 292 3.82 18.80 -4.18
N VAL A 293 3.71 19.86 -3.39
CA VAL A 293 3.51 19.82 -1.95
C VAL A 293 2.08 20.26 -1.63
N TYR A 294 1.36 19.38 -0.98
CA TYR A 294 0.00 19.55 -0.50
C TYR A 294 0.00 19.90 0.99
N LYS A 295 -0.83 20.87 1.37
CA LYS A 295 -1.08 21.22 2.76
C LYS A 295 -2.57 21.42 3.02
N LEU A 296 -3.06 20.75 4.05
CA LEU A 296 -4.43 20.83 4.53
C LEU A 296 -4.61 22.04 5.46
N LYS A 297 -5.78 22.68 5.42
CA LYS A 297 -6.10 23.74 6.39
C LYS A 297 -6.05 23.22 7.83
N PRO A 298 -5.62 24.05 8.79
CA PRO A 298 -5.44 23.60 10.16
C PRO A 298 -6.75 23.39 10.93
N ARG A 299 -7.85 24.05 10.52
CA ARG A 299 -9.16 24.03 11.21
C ARG A 299 -10.30 24.29 10.23
N ALA A 300 -11.53 24.08 10.71
CA ALA A 300 -12.77 24.31 9.97
C ALA A 300 -12.79 23.57 8.63
N LEU A 301 -12.48 22.28 8.70
CA LEU A 301 -12.46 21.35 7.58
C LEU A 301 -13.88 20.88 7.26
N MET A 302 -14.17 20.67 5.98
CA MET A 302 -15.40 20.03 5.53
C MET A 302 -15.18 18.51 5.46
N LEU A 303 -15.86 17.76 6.31
CA LEU A 303 -15.83 16.30 6.29
C LEU A 303 -16.63 15.77 5.10
N HIS A 304 -16.19 14.63 4.56
CA HIS A 304 -16.98 13.90 3.58
C HIS A 304 -18.33 13.51 4.19
N TYR A 305 -19.42 13.62 3.43
CA TYR A 305 -20.77 13.47 3.99
C TYR A 305 -21.05 12.05 4.52
N GLU A 306 -20.53 11.01 3.87
CA GLU A 306 -20.67 9.62 4.34
C GLU A 306 -19.93 9.39 5.66
N PHE A 307 -18.71 9.94 5.77
CA PHE A 307 -17.93 9.88 7.01
C PHE A 307 -18.63 10.65 8.14
N LEU A 308 -19.17 11.83 7.84
CA LEU A 308 -19.95 12.63 8.79
C LEU A 308 -21.19 11.86 9.29
N GLN A 309 -21.92 11.21 8.39
CA GLN A 309 -23.08 10.39 8.75
C GLN A 309 -22.67 9.20 9.62
N ARG A 310 -21.58 8.50 9.25
CA ARG A 310 -21.08 7.37 10.04
C ARG A 310 -20.67 7.80 11.44
N LEU A 311 -19.98 8.93 11.60
CA LEU A 311 -19.63 9.49 12.91
C LEU A 311 -20.87 9.84 13.76
N ARG A 312 -21.95 10.35 13.15
CA ARG A 312 -23.21 10.64 13.85
C ARG A 312 -23.97 9.39 14.31
N GLN A 313 -23.72 8.25 13.66
CA GLN A 313 -24.32 6.96 14.00
C GLN A 313 -23.58 6.22 15.11
N LEU A 314 -22.38 6.70 15.51
CA LEU A 314 -21.61 6.05 16.57
C LEU A 314 -22.32 6.16 17.92
N PRO A 315 -22.37 5.07 18.70
CA PRO A 315 -22.95 5.10 20.04
C PRO A 315 -22.07 5.86 21.02
N LEU A 316 -22.69 6.56 21.96
CA LEU A 316 -21.95 7.26 23.03
C LEU A 316 -21.38 6.29 24.06
N GLU A 317 -22.12 5.22 24.33
CA GLU A 317 -21.64 4.08 25.11
C GLU A 317 -20.61 3.30 24.29
N TYR A 318 -19.49 2.95 24.93
CA TYR A 318 -18.38 2.30 24.23
C TYR A 318 -18.77 0.91 23.73
N SER A 319 -18.86 0.75 22.41
CA SER A 319 -19.06 -0.52 21.72
C SER A 319 -18.00 -0.68 20.63
N TYR A 320 -16.95 -1.45 20.93
CA TYR A 320 -15.78 -1.57 20.06
C TYR A 320 -16.14 -2.00 18.63
N GLY A 321 -17.14 -2.88 18.42
CA GLY A 321 -17.55 -3.30 17.08
C GLY A 321 -17.93 -2.14 16.14
N GLU A 322 -18.66 -1.13 16.63
CA GLU A 322 -19.03 0.03 15.80
C GLU A 322 -17.83 0.93 15.47
N TYR A 323 -16.93 1.13 16.44
CA TYR A 323 -15.72 1.92 16.24
C TYR A 323 -14.67 1.20 15.37
N ARG A 324 -14.59 -0.14 15.48
CA ARG A 324 -13.73 -0.98 14.64
C ARG A 324 -14.11 -0.87 13.17
N ASP A 325 -15.40 -0.93 12.86
CA ASP A 325 -15.86 -0.83 11.48
C ASP A 325 -15.58 0.55 10.88
N LEU A 326 -15.70 1.63 11.66
CA LEU A 326 -15.25 2.95 11.21
C LEU A 326 -13.77 2.92 10.78
N TYR A 327 -12.89 2.29 11.56
CA TYR A 327 -11.47 2.18 11.23
C TYR A 327 -11.19 1.26 10.04
N ARG A 328 -12.01 0.22 9.82
CA ARG A 328 -11.93 -0.62 8.62
C ARG A 328 -12.34 0.15 7.38
N ASP A 329 -13.40 0.96 7.47
CA ASP A 329 -13.98 1.66 6.32
C ASP A 329 -13.21 2.93 5.94
N TYR A 330 -12.68 3.66 6.93
CA TYR A 330 -12.08 4.99 6.75
C TYR A 330 -10.61 5.07 7.18
N GLY A 331 -9.99 3.97 7.58
CA GLY A 331 -8.61 3.95 8.05
C GLY A 331 -8.46 4.60 9.44
N THR A 332 -7.23 4.82 9.89
CA THR A 332 -6.95 5.26 11.28
C THR A 332 -6.52 6.72 11.39
N HIS A 333 -6.01 7.28 10.29
CA HIS A 333 -5.47 8.64 10.21
C HIS A 333 -5.98 9.38 8.98
N TYR A 334 -5.80 10.70 8.94
CA TYR A 334 -5.99 11.51 7.74
C TYR A 334 -4.72 12.32 7.44
N ILE A 335 -4.58 12.73 6.19
CA ILE A 335 -3.38 13.40 5.67
C ILE A 335 -3.49 14.91 5.90
N THR A 336 -2.48 15.49 6.56
CA THR A 336 -2.41 16.94 6.83
C THR A 336 -1.41 17.67 5.93
N GLU A 337 -0.34 16.99 5.54
CA GLU A 337 0.69 17.48 4.64
C GLU A 337 1.18 16.30 3.81
N ALA A 338 1.44 16.50 2.52
CA ALA A 338 1.96 15.44 1.67
C ALA A 338 2.80 16.00 0.53
N THR A 339 3.84 15.26 0.15
CA THR A 339 4.53 15.40 -1.12
C THR A 339 3.96 14.37 -2.07
N VAL A 340 3.48 14.83 -3.22
CA VAL A 340 2.98 13.97 -4.30
C VAL A 340 3.98 13.97 -5.45
N GLY A 341 4.17 12.82 -6.07
CA GLY A 341 5.18 12.64 -7.10
C GLY A 341 5.40 11.17 -7.43
N GLY A 342 6.66 10.79 -7.63
CA GLY A 342 7.03 9.44 -8.00
C GLY A 342 8.36 9.01 -7.39
N ILE A 343 8.51 7.70 -7.20
CA ILE A 343 9.77 7.07 -6.81
C ILE A 343 10.10 6.01 -7.85
N TYR A 344 11.27 6.14 -8.46
CA TYR A 344 11.85 5.12 -9.30
C TYR A 344 13.00 4.48 -8.53
N GLU A 345 12.89 3.19 -8.26
CA GLU A 345 13.96 2.47 -7.58
C GLU A 345 14.25 1.13 -8.25
N TYR A 346 15.50 0.71 -8.19
CA TYR A 346 15.89 -0.61 -8.64
C TYR A 346 17.00 -1.17 -7.75
N THR A 347 17.10 -2.48 -7.72
CA THR A 347 18.13 -3.19 -6.98
C THR A 347 18.84 -4.18 -7.90
N LEU A 348 20.17 -4.07 -7.95
CA LEU A 348 21.05 -5.03 -8.58
C LEU A 348 21.46 -6.07 -7.55
N VAL A 349 21.21 -7.34 -7.84
CA VAL A 349 21.66 -8.46 -7.02
C VAL A 349 22.86 -9.11 -7.71
N LEU A 350 23.98 -9.16 -7.01
CA LEU A 350 25.28 -9.50 -7.58
C LEU A 350 25.85 -10.75 -6.94
N ASN A 351 26.48 -11.60 -7.75
CA ASN A 351 27.13 -12.80 -7.28
C ASN A 351 28.50 -12.46 -6.66
N SER A 352 28.62 -12.59 -5.34
CA SER A 352 29.85 -12.23 -4.62
C SER A 352 31.07 -13.04 -5.07
N ASN A 353 30.91 -14.32 -5.39
CA ASN A 353 32.03 -15.18 -5.77
C ASN A 353 32.57 -14.80 -7.15
N GLU A 354 31.69 -14.56 -8.13
CA GLU A 354 32.11 -14.15 -9.48
C GLU A 354 32.74 -12.76 -9.49
N LEU A 355 32.23 -11.83 -8.67
CA LEU A 355 32.86 -10.52 -8.49
C LEU A 355 34.28 -10.65 -7.92
N GLN A 356 34.45 -11.46 -6.86
CA GLN A 356 35.77 -11.70 -6.26
C GLN A 356 36.74 -12.37 -7.23
N ASN A 357 36.28 -13.37 -7.99
CA ASN A 357 37.09 -14.07 -9.00
C ASN A 357 37.56 -13.15 -10.12
N ALA A 358 36.75 -12.15 -10.47
CA ALA A 358 37.10 -11.13 -11.46
C ALA A 358 37.90 -9.95 -10.86
N GLY A 359 38.06 -9.89 -9.53
CA GLY A 359 38.74 -8.79 -8.84
C GLY A 359 37.91 -7.49 -8.78
N TYR A 360 36.58 -7.59 -8.90
CA TYR A 360 35.68 -6.43 -8.94
C TYR A 360 35.13 -6.10 -7.56
N SER A 361 35.16 -4.82 -7.20
CA SER A 361 34.52 -4.30 -5.99
C SER A 361 33.09 -3.83 -6.26
N LEU A 362 32.31 -3.60 -5.19
CA LEU A 362 30.95 -3.04 -5.34
C LEU A 362 30.97 -1.63 -5.91
N SER A 363 31.97 -0.83 -5.52
CA SER A 363 32.12 0.53 -6.03
C SER A 363 32.45 0.55 -7.52
N ASP A 364 33.17 -0.44 -8.04
CA ASP A 364 33.39 -0.57 -9.48
C ASP A 364 32.08 -0.79 -10.23
N VAL A 365 31.21 -1.65 -9.70
CA VAL A 365 29.88 -1.92 -10.29
C VAL A 365 28.97 -0.70 -10.15
N GLN A 366 29.00 -0.01 -9.00
CA GLN A 366 28.26 1.23 -8.79
C GLN A 366 28.68 2.31 -9.79
N ASN A 367 29.98 2.55 -9.95
CA ASN A 367 30.51 3.53 -10.89
C ASN A 367 30.16 3.16 -12.34
N CYS A 368 30.24 1.87 -12.69
CA CYS A 368 29.82 1.37 -14.00
C CYS A 368 28.33 1.62 -14.26
N ALA A 369 27.46 1.32 -13.29
CA ALA A 369 26.03 1.60 -13.38
C ALA A 369 25.77 3.11 -13.53
N GLN A 370 26.37 3.96 -12.68
CA GLN A 370 26.26 5.42 -12.75
C GLN A 370 26.60 5.99 -14.13
N HIS A 371 27.63 5.46 -14.79
CA HIS A 371 28.00 5.90 -16.14
C HIS A 371 27.13 5.31 -17.24
N GLY A 372 26.57 4.10 -17.06
CA GLY A 372 25.53 3.56 -17.93
C GLY A 372 24.30 4.47 -18.03
N PHE A 373 24.05 5.28 -16.99
CA PHE A 373 22.95 6.27 -16.96
C PHE A 373 23.23 7.58 -17.68
N ASN A 374 24.48 7.93 -17.97
CA ASN A 374 24.81 9.24 -18.54
C ASN A 374 24.38 9.36 -20.01
N ILE A 375 23.10 9.70 -20.15
CA ILE A 375 22.40 10.47 -21.19
C ILE A 375 23.30 10.97 -22.34
N GLY A 376 23.18 10.34 -23.51
CA GLY A 376 23.35 11.02 -24.80
C GLY A 376 24.77 11.32 -25.29
N GLY A 377 25.82 10.68 -24.76
CA GLY A 377 27.17 10.76 -25.31
C GLY A 377 27.74 9.38 -25.61
N LEU A 378 28.35 9.20 -26.79
CA LEU A 378 29.32 8.12 -27.03
C LEU A 378 30.22 7.99 -25.81
N ILE A 379 30.34 6.79 -25.24
CA ILE A 379 31.18 6.48 -24.08
C ILE A 379 32.59 7.06 -24.31
N LYS A 380 32.83 8.27 -23.80
CA LYS A 380 34.13 8.91 -23.65
C LYS A 380 34.21 9.32 -22.20
N VAL A 381 34.43 8.34 -21.33
CA VAL A 381 34.72 8.59 -19.91
C VAL A 381 36.02 7.89 -19.56
N VAL A 382 37.01 8.71 -19.23
CA VAL A 382 38.32 8.33 -18.71
C VAL A 382 38.12 7.79 -17.29
N TYR A 383 38.37 6.51 -17.06
CA TYR A 383 38.37 5.93 -15.71
C TYR A 383 39.66 6.35 -14.99
N VAL A 384 39.53 7.06 -13.88
CA VAL A 384 40.66 7.36 -12.98
C VAL A 384 40.76 6.35 -11.81
N ASN A 385 39.81 5.41 -11.64
CA ASN A 385 39.91 4.40 -10.57
C ASN A 385 39.92 2.94 -11.10
N LEU A 386 41.15 2.44 -11.17
CA LEU A 386 41.79 1.10 -11.20
C LEU A 386 41.04 -0.26 -11.01
N GLY A 387 39.71 -0.40 -11.11
CA GLY A 387 39.05 -1.72 -10.83
C GLY A 387 38.52 -2.50 -12.04
N ILE A 388 37.50 -1.99 -12.73
CA ILE A 388 36.86 -2.63 -13.90
C ILE A 388 37.32 -1.98 -15.20
N ASN A 389 37.70 -2.79 -16.21
CA ASN A 389 38.00 -2.28 -17.55
C ASN A 389 36.72 -1.99 -18.36
N VAL A 390 36.80 -1.15 -19.40
CA VAL A 390 35.64 -0.71 -20.20
C VAL A 390 34.85 -1.88 -20.79
N ALA A 391 35.54 -2.94 -21.23
CA ALA A 391 34.92 -4.14 -21.76
C ALA A 391 34.16 -4.94 -20.67
N GLY A 392 34.70 -5.01 -19.46
CA GLY A 392 34.07 -5.66 -18.31
C GLY A 392 32.85 -4.90 -17.81
N CYS A 393 32.91 -3.56 -17.78
CA CYS A 393 31.73 -2.75 -17.46
C CYS A 393 30.63 -2.94 -18.51
N LYS A 394 30.98 -2.93 -19.80
CA LYS A 394 30.02 -3.21 -20.88
C LYS A 394 29.39 -4.60 -20.74
N SER A 395 30.19 -5.63 -20.51
CA SER A 395 29.68 -6.99 -20.29
C SER A 395 28.77 -7.09 -19.07
N LEU A 396 29.06 -6.36 -18.00
CA LEU A 396 28.21 -6.32 -16.80
C LEU A 396 26.88 -5.61 -17.10
N LEU A 397 26.91 -4.49 -17.82
CA LEU A 397 25.71 -3.75 -18.21
C LEU A 397 24.83 -4.56 -19.17
N ASP A 398 25.44 -5.30 -20.10
CA ASP A 398 24.74 -6.18 -21.06
C ASP A 398 24.03 -7.37 -20.35
N GLU A 399 24.45 -7.75 -19.14
CA GLU A 399 23.74 -8.75 -18.32
C GLU A 399 22.52 -8.18 -17.59
N ILE A 400 22.40 -6.86 -17.49
CA ILE A 400 21.28 -6.20 -16.81
C ILE A 400 20.11 -6.07 -17.77
N GLY A 401 19.00 -6.72 -17.42
CA GLY A 401 17.75 -6.56 -18.16
C GLY A 401 17.58 -7.49 -19.36
N ASP A 402 18.66 -8.00 -19.93
CA ASP A 402 18.59 -9.03 -20.96
C ASP A 402 18.33 -10.42 -20.36
N SER A 403 17.29 -11.09 -20.86
CA SER A 403 16.94 -12.47 -20.50
C SER A 403 17.67 -13.52 -21.34
N THR A 404 18.33 -13.09 -22.41
CA THR A 404 19.00 -13.94 -23.39
C THR A 404 20.50 -14.06 -23.16
N SER A 405 21.12 -13.09 -22.47
CA SER A 405 22.53 -13.11 -22.12
C SER A 405 22.85 -14.09 -20.98
N LYS A 406 24.05 -14.69 -21.04
CA LYS A 406 24.52 -15.62 -20.00
C LYS A 406 24.93 -14.81 -18.76
N LYS A 407 24.04 -14.78 -17.76
CA LYS A 407 24.28 -14.11 -16.47
C LYS A 407 25.47 -14.72 -15.72
N ARG A 408 26.51 -13.92 -15.48
CA ARG A 408 27.70 -14.28 -14.72
C ARG A 408 27.83 -13.45 -13.45
N PHE A 409 27.75 -12.13 -13.56
CA PHE A 409 27.91 -11.21 -12.43
C PHE A 409 26.57 -10.83 -11.80
N VAL A 410 25.55 -10.60 -12.63
CA VAL A 410 24.23 -10.12 -12.19
C VAL A 410 23.28 -11.29 -11.99
N GLU A 411 22.91 -11.58 -10.76
CA GLU A 411 21.97 -12.65 -10.44
C GLU A 411 20.52 -12.24 -10.74
N ASP A 412 20.15 -10.99 -10.43
CA ASP A 412 18.84 -10.43 -10.75
C ASP A 412 18.87 -8.90 -10.81
N PHE A 413 17.92 -8.36 -11.58
CA PHE A 413 17.60 -6.94 -11.66
C PHE A 413 16.13 -6.76 -11.31
N ILE A 414 15.88 -5.98 -10.27
CA ILE A 414 14.54 -5.83 -9.70
C ILE A 414 14.22 -4.34 -9.58
N ALA A 415 13.40 -3.84 -10.51
CA ALA A 415 12.85 -2.49 -10.44
C ALA A 415 11.54 -2.44 -9.66
N LEU A 416 11.23 -1.28 -9.09
CA LEU A 416 9.98 -0.98 -8.43
C LEU A 416 9.67 0.51 -8.63
N VAL A 417 8.51 0.81 -9.21
CA VAL A 417 8.16 2.17 -9.66
C VAL A 417 6.83 2.61 -9.03
N ARG A 418 6.81 3.84 -8.51
CA ARG A 418 5.65 4.53 -7.90
C ARG A 418 5.38 5.85 -8.61
N GLY A 419 4.11 6.17 -8.80
CA GLY A 419 3.69 7.32 -9.62
C GLY A 419 4.03 7.15 -11.11
N GLY A 420 3.15 7.63 -12.00
CA GLY A 420 3.40 7.61 -13.44
C GLY A 420 3.56 6.20 -14.06
N ALA A 421 3.07 5.17 -13.39
CA ALA A 421 3.24 3.78 -13.81
C ALA A 421 2.25 3.39 -14.92
N SER A 422 2.51 3.78 -16.17
CA SER A 422 1.83 3.20 -17.33
C SER A 422 2.33 1.78 -17.62
N GLU A 423 1.55 0.96 -18.33
CA GLU A 423 1.97 -0.39 -18.72
C GLU A 423 3.28 -0.36 -19.53
N TYR A 424 3.44 0.67 -20.36
CA TYR A 424 4.65 0.92 -21.14
C TYR A 424 5.88 1.21 -20.24
N ILE A 425 5.76 2.19 -19.34
CA ILE A 425 6.85 2.60 -18.45
C ILE A 425 7.24 1.45 -17.51
N THR A 426 6.26 0.74 -16.97
CA THR A 426 6.54 -0.41 -16.09
C THR A 426 7.24 -1.53 -16.84
N THR A 427 6.81 -1.84 -18.07
CA THR A 427 7.45 -2.89 -18.88
C THR A 427 8.91 -2.58 -19.17
N LEU A 428 9.23 -1.33 -19.52
CA LEU A 428 10.61 -0.90 -19.76
C LEU A 428 11.43 -0.87 -18.46
N ALA A 429 10.85 -0.37 -17.38
CA ALA A 429 11.51 -0.33 -16.08
C ALA A 429 11.91 -1.72 -15.57
N TYR A 430 11.13 -2.77 -15.89
CA TYR A 430 11.46 -4.15 -15.53
C TYR A 430 12.47 -4.82 -16.48
N LYS A 431 12.66 -4.29 -17.68
CA LYS A 431 13.47 -4.91 -18.73
C LYS A 431 14.84 -4.28 -18.88
N GLU A 432 15.02 -3.00 -18.59
CA GLU A 432 16.26 -2.30 -18.91
C GLU A 432 16.65 -1.35 -17.78
N LEU A 433 17.93 -0.99 -17.72
CA LEU A 433 18.37 0.11 -16.88
C LEU A 433 17.66 1.40 -17.31
N PRO A 434 17.27 2.29 -16.38
CA PRO A 434 16.64 3.55 -16.74
C PRO A 434 17.46 4.35 -17.76
N THR A 435 16.88 4.67 -18.91
CA THR A 435 17.48 5.58 -19.91
C THR A 435 16.98 7.01 -19.72
N ALA A 436 17.68 7.98 -20.30
CA ALA A 436 17.24 9.38 -20.28
C ALA A 436 15.80 9.55 -20.80
N ALA A 437 15.49 8.88 -21.92
CA ALA A 437 14.18 8.92 -22.54
C ALA A 437 13.11 8.28 -21.62
N LEU A 438 13.41 7.10 -21.05
CA LEU A 438 12.48 6.45 -20.11
C LEU A 438 12.22 7.32 -18.87
N MET A 439 13.26 7.98 -18.34
CA MET A 439 13.11 8.85 -17.17
C MET A 439 12.29 10.11 -17.48
N GLN A 440 12.43 10.67 -18.69
CA GLN A 440 11.59 11.76 -19.18
C GLN A 440 10.13 11.32 -19.31
N ASP A 441 9.87 10.20 -20.00
CA ASP A 441 8.53 9.64 -20.16
C ASP A 441 7.89 9.34 -18.79
N TRP A 442 8.67 8.80 -17.85
CA TRP A 442 8.23 8.58 -16.48
C TRP A 442 7.91 9.89 -15.76
N GLY A 443 8.77 10.91 -15.86
CA GLY A 443 8.53 12.21 -15.25
C GLY A 443 7.25 12.86 -15.74
N ASP A 444 7.01 12.83 -17.05
CA ASP A 444 5.78 13.33 -17.65
C ASP A 444 4.56 12.54 -17.16
N ALA A 445 4.65 11.22 -17.05
CA ALA A 445 3.56 10.40 -16.54
C ALA A 445 3.28 10.64 -15.04
N VAL A 446 4.31 10.84 -14.22
CA VAL A 446 4.19 11.15 -12.78
C VAL A 446 3.42 12.45 -12.58
N GLN A 447 3.60 13.42 -13.46
CA GLN A 447 2.91 14.71 -13.38
C GLN A 447 1.38 14.57 -13.45
N TYR A 448 0.86 13.70 -14.31
CA TYR A 448 -0.58 13.48 -14.46
C TYR A 448 -1.14 12.41 -13.51
N ASN A 449 -0.31 11.45 -13.08
CA ASN A 449 -0.70 10.39 -12.15
C ASN A 449 0.30 10.28 -10.98
N PRO A 450 0.36 11.29 -10.10
CA PRO A 450 1.28 11.28 -8.98
C PRO A 450 0.77 10.36 -7.86
N GLU A 451 1.71 9.76 -7.14
CA GLU A 451 1.45 8.99 -5.92
C GLU A 451 1.94 9.76 -4.70
N ILE A 452 1.39 9.48 -3.52
CA ILE A 452 1.83 10.09 -2.26
C ILE A 452 3.15 9.43 -1.85
N ILE A 453 4.24 10.20 -1.91
CA ILE A 453 5.59 9.69 -1.59
C ILE A 453 5.97 9.94 -0.13
N LYS A 454 5.62 11.12 0.40
CA LYS A 454 5.88 11.52 1.77
C LYS A 454 4.64 12.18 2.35
N LEU A 455 4.34 11.96 3.62
CA LEU A 455 3.17 12.53 4.26
C LEU A 455 3.34 12.77 5.76
N LYS A 456 2.46 13.59 6.29
CA LYS A 456 2.26 13.83 7.72
C LYS A 456 0.79 13.61 8.02
N THR A 457 0.52 12.82 9.04
CA THR A 457 -0.83 12.38 9.39
C THR A 457 -1.23 12.77 10.80
N GLU A 458 -2.53 12.91 11.01
CA GLU A 458 -3.15 13.04 12.32
C GLU A 458 -4.24 11.96 12.49
N PRO A 459 -4.50 11.47 13.71
CA PRO A 459 -5.55 10.47 13.96
C PRO A 459 -6.94 10.96 13.57
N LEU A 460 -7.80 10.06 13.08
CA LEU A 460 -9.17 10.41 12.67
C LEU A 460 -9.99 11.07 13.79
N TYR A 461 -9.78 10.69 15.04
CA TYR A 461 -10.49 11.29 16.18
C TYR A 461 -10.24 12.81 16.34
N GLN A 462 -9.21 13.38 15.70
CA GLN A 462 -9.00 14.83 15.66
C GLN A 462 -9.98 15.57 14.75
N LEU A 463 -10.62 14.88 13.80
CA LEU A 463 -11.67 15.44 12.94
C LEU A 463 -13.01 15.59 13.68
N VAL A 464 -13.16 14.95 14.85
CA VAL A 464 -14.35 15.09 15.68
C VAL A 464 -14.27 16.37 16.50
N THR A 465 -15.01 17.39 16.07
CA THR A 465 -15.00 18.72 16.68
C THR A 465 -16.31 19.01 17.43
N PRO A 466 -16.29 19.85 18.47
CA PRO A 466 -17.51 20.31 19.14
C PRO A 466 -18.44 21.15 18.26
N THR A 467 -17.95 21.67 17.12
CA THR A 467 -18.78 22.42 16.17
C THR A 467 -19.68 21.50 15.36
N ASP A 468 -19.22 20.29 15.05
CA ASP A 468 -19.94 19.34 14.20
C ASP A 468 -20.69 18.26 15.00
N PHE A 469 -20.30 18.05 16.27
CA PHE A 469 -20.83 16.99 17.13
C PHE A 469 -21.09 17.49 18.57
N ALA A 470 -22.30 17.27 19.08
CA ALA A 470 -22.68 17.67 20.44
C ALA A 470 -21.87 16.94 21.54
N ASN A 471 -21.58 15.65 21.33
CA ASN A 471 -20.85 14.80 22.27
C ASN A 471 -19.41 14.52 21.79
N ALA A 472 -18.79 15.49 21.13
CA ALA A 472 -17.48 15.34 20.49
C ALA A 472 -16.41 14.75 21.42
N MET A 473 -16.36 15.19 22.68
CA MET A 473 -15.36 14.72 23.65
C MET A 473 -15.49 13.21 23.95
N THR A 474 -16.72 12.72 24.13
CA THR A 474 -16.97 11.30 24.39
C THR A 474 -16.65 10.44 23.17
N ILE A 475 -17.08 10.87 21.99
CA ILE A 475 -16.78 10.17 20.73
C ILE A 475 -15.27 10.11 20.50
N LYS A 476 -14.57 11.22 20.77
CA LYS A 476 -13.11 11.31 20.63
C LYS A 476 -12.38 10.34 21.56
N GLU A 477 -12.80 10.24 22.82
CA GLU A 477 -12.20 9.30 23.78
C GLU A 477 -12.48 7.84 23.41
N ASN A 478 -13.71 7.53 23.01
CA ASN A 478 -14.08 6.19 22.55
C ASN A 478 -13.29 5.79 21.28
N LEU A 479 -13.13 6.70 20.32
CA LEU A 479 -12.30 6.48 19.14
C LEU A 479 -10.85 6.21 19.52
N ARG A 480 -10.29 7.01 20.43
CA ARG A 480 -8.91 6.81 20.91
C ARG A 480 -8.74 5.42 21.55
N ARG A 481 -9.65 5.02 22.43
CA ARG A 481 -9.65 3.68 23.03
C ARG A 481 -9.76 2.57 21.99
N ALA A 482 -10.68 2.72 21.03
CA ALA A 482 -10.86 1.76 19.97
C ALA A 482 -9.65 1.66 19.03
N LEU A 483 -8.90 2.75 18.83
CA LEU A 483 -7.66 2.73 18.03
C LEU A 483 -6.58 1.84 18.68
N GLU A 484 -6.47 1.90 20.01
CA GLU A 484 -5.54 1.04 20.76
C GLU A 484 -5.93 -0.44 20.66
N GLU A 485 -7.22 -0.77 20.76
CA GLU A 485 -7.71 -2.14 20.55
C GLU A 485 -7.52 -2.60 19.09
N PHE A 486 -7.80 -1.72 18.12
CA PHE A 486 -7.68 -2.00 16.69
C PHE A 486 -6.23 -2.30 16.28
N GLN A 487 -5.26 -1.53 16.80
CA GLN A 487 -3.83 -1.77 16.55
C GLN A 487 -3.41 -3.20 16.94
N LEU A 488 -3.92 -3.71 18.05
CA LEU A 488 -3.62 -5.06 18.51
C LEU A 488 -4.33 -6.10 17.64
N GLU A 489 -5.58 -5.84 17.23
CA GLU A 489 -6.36 -6.77 16.40
C GLU A 489 -5.77 -6.93 14.99
N THR A 490 -5.31 -5.84 14.36
CA THR A 490 -4.80 -5.84 12.98
C THR A 490 -3.32 -6.20 12.85
N SER A 491 -2.64 -6.52 13.95
CA SER A 491 -1.22 -6.85 13.91
C SER A 491 -0.97 -8.24 13.29
N SER A 492 -0.06 -8.32 12.31
CA SER A 492 0.33 -9.58 11.67
C SER A 492 1.03 -10.57 12.61
N CYS A 493 1.46 -10.13 13.81
CA CYS A 493 2.00 -11.00 14.84
C CYS A 493 1.02 -12.09 15.30
N ARG A 494 -0.29 -11.92 15.04
CA ARG A 494 -1.35 -12.86 15.40
C ARG A 494 -1.43 -14.06 14.47
N CYS A 495 -0.84 -13.95 13.28
CA CYS A 495 -0.69 -15.06 12.38
C CYS A 495 0.31 -16.07 12.95
N ALA A 496 0.04 -17.35 12.72
CA ALA A 496 1.03 -18.40 12.91
C ALA A 496 2.24 -18.18 11.98
N PRO A 497 3.43 -18.64 12.38
CA PRO A 497 4.63 -18.39 11.61
C PRO A 497 4.58 -19.13 10.28
N CYS A 498 4.94 -18.44 9.21
CA CYS A 498 5.21 -19.06 7.92
C CYS A 498 6.58 -19.77 7.97
N GLN A 499 6.74 -20.85 7.22
CA GLN A 499 8.00 -21.56 7.11
C GLN A 499 8.94 -20.87 6.09
N ASN A 500 10.23 -21.25 6.10
CA ASN A 500 11.20 -20.87 5.08
C ASN A 500 11.28 -19.36 4.79
N ASN A 501 11.27 -18.54 5.83
CA ASN A 501 11.29 -17.06 5.76
C ASN A 501 10.09 -16.44 5.01
N GLY A 502 8.97 -17.16 4.93
CA GLY A 502 7.70 -16.59 4.50
C GLY A 502 7.25 -15.45 5.42
N ILE A 503 6.62 -14.44 4.84
CA ILE A 503 6.12 -13.28 5.60
C ILE A 503 4.62 -13.46 5.86
N PRO A 504 4.17 -13.49 7.12
CA PRO A 504 2.76 -13.50 7.44
C PRO A 504 2.16 -12.11 7.23
N PHE A 505 0.97 -12.07 6.63
CA PHE A 505 0.18 -10.85 6.50
C PHE A 505 -1.27 -11.13 6.91
N LEU A 506 -1.85 -10.23 7.71
CA LEU A 506 -3.22 -10.32 8.19
C LEU A 506 -4.13 -9.43 7.32
N HIS A 507 -5.13 -10.05 6.71
CA HIS A 507 -6.15 -9.38 5.91
C HIS A 507 -7.54 -9.67 6.49
N GLY A 508 -8.10 -8.68 7.21
CA GLY A 508 -9.34 -8.87 7.95
C GLY A 508 -9.19 -9.96 9.01
N THR A 509 -9.88 -11.09 8.83
CA THR A 509 -9.83 -12.25 9.73
C THR A 509 -8.95 -13.40 9.21
N ARG A 510 -8.28 -13.22 8.06
CA ARG A 510 -7.47 -14.26 7.40
C ARG A 510 -5.99 -13.90 7.40
N CYS A 511 -5.15 -14.88 7.73
CA CYS A 511 -3.71 -14.81 7.57
C CYS A 511 -3.24 -15.51 6.30
N GLU A 512 -2.36 -14.86 5.56
CA GLU A 512 -1.72 -15.39 4.36
C GLU A 512 -0.20 -15.34 4.49
N CYS A 513 0.48 -16.30 3.88
CA CYS A 513 1.95 -16.36 3.83
C CYS A 513 2.45 -15.95 2.45
N LEU A 514 3.27 -14.90 2.40
CA LEU A 514 4.00 -14.52 1.20
C LEU A 514 5.29 -15.34 1.10
N CYS A 515 5.31 -16.29 0.17
CA CYS A 515 6.42 -17.22 0.00
C CYS A 515 7.55 -16.66 -0.88
N PRO A 516 8.82 -16.80 -0.47
CA PRO A 516 9.95 -16.47 -1.34
C PRO A 516 9.91 -17.30 -2.62
N LEU A 517 10.47 -16.78 -3.72
CA LEU A 517 10.56 -17.55 -4.97
C LEU A 517 11.33 -18.86 -4.77
N GLY A 518 10.74 -19.94 -5.26
CA GLY A 518 11.27 -21.30 -5.09
C GLY A 518 10.63 -22.08 -3.94
N TYR A 519 9.77 -21.44 -3.14
CA TYR A 519 8.95 -22.08 -2.11
C TYR A 519 7.48 -22.02 -2.48
N ARG A 520 6.71 -23.03 -2.10
CA ARG A 520 5.28 -23.16 -2.37
C ARG A 520 4.57 -23.79 -1.17
N GLY A 521 3.24 -23.89 -1.25
CA GLY A 521 2.41 -24.39 -0.16
C GLY A 521 1.79 -23.25 0.65
N THR A 522 0.83 -23.58 1.50
CA THR A 522 0.06 -22.59 2.27
C THR A 522 0.90 -21.91 3.35
N ALA A 523 1.96 -22.58 3.83
CA ALA A 523 2.91 -22.05 4.80
C ALA A 523 4.33 -21.87 4.21
N CYS A 524 4.48 -21.96 2.89
CA CYS A 524 5.79 -21.96 2.21
C CYS A 524 6.67 -23.17 2.55
N GLU A 525 6.05 -24.31 2.87
CA GLU A 525 6.68 -25.54 3.35
C GLU A 525 7.33 -26.40 2.25
N ILE A 526 6.96 -26.19 0.99
CA ILE A 526 7.43 -27.00 -0.14
C ILE A 526 8.63 -26.32 -0.80
N SER A 527 9.78 -27.00 -0.86
CA SER A 527 11.00 -26.46 -1.47
C SER A 527 11.83 -27.54 -2.16
N LYS A 528 12.74 -27.12 -3.05
CA LYS A 528 13.83 -27.98 -3.54
C LYS A 528 15.11 -27.83 -2.70
N ARG A 529 15.17 -26.85 -1.81
CA ARG A 529 16.32 -26.55 -0.95
C ARG A 529 16.16 -27.27 0.40
N GLY A 530 17.28 -27.74 0.99
CA GLY A 530 17.34 -28.39 2.31
C GLY A 530 17.18 -27.39 3.47
N ASP A 531 17.71 -27.69 4.65
CA ASP A 531 17.60 -26.81 5.84
C ASP A 531 18.06 -25.37 5.55
N VAL A 532 17.10 -24.44 5.60
CA VAL A 532 17.31 -23.01 5.35
C VAL A 532 17.42 -22.30 6.69
N ALA A 533 18.31 -21.31 6.78
CA ALA A 533 18.38 -20.39 7.91
C ALA A 533 17.03 -19.66 8.07
N VAL A 534 16.36 -19.83 9.21
CA VAL A 534 15.08 -19.19 9.50
C VAL A 534 15.34 -17.97 10.38
N ASN A 535 15.03 -16.79 9.86
CA ASN A 535 15.17 -15.55 10.62
C ASN A 535 14.06 -15.44 11.67
N GLY A 536 14.43 -14.95 12.86
CA GLY A 536 13.49 -14.68 13.92
C GLY A 536 12.57 -13.51 13.59
N ASN A 537 11.32 -13.62 14.03
CA ASN A 537 10.35 -12.54 13.94
C ASN A 537 9.58 -12.36 15.26
N TRP A 538 9.13 -11.13 15.50
CA TRP A 538 8.51 -10.73 16.75
C TRP A 538 7.14 -11.41 16.92
N GLY A 539 6.95 -12.05 18.07
CA GLY A 539 5.63 -12.37 18.59
C GLY A 539 4.85 -11.11 18.98
N CYS A 540 3.56 -11.29 19.27
CA CYS A 540 2.73 -10.18 19.71
C CYS A 540 3.22 -9.58 21.02
N TRP A 541 2.98 -8.27 21.17
CA TRP A 541 3.13 -7.59 22.44
C TRP A 541 2.21 -8.22 23.49
N ALA A 542 2.75 -8.45 24.69
CA ALA A 542 1.95 -8.79 25.85
C ALA A 542 1.04 -7.61 26.23
N SER A 543 -0.01 -7.91 27.00
CA SER A 543 -0.84 -6.88 27.61
C SER A 543 0.00 -5.92 28.45
N TRP A 544 -0.39 -4.64 28.45
CA TRP A 544 0.21 -3.64 29.33
C TRP A 544 0.11 -4.08 30.79
N SER A 545 1.16 -3.84 31.56
CA SER A 545 1.10 -3.94 33.01
C SER A 545 0.08 -2.94 33.58
N PRO A 546 -0.46 -3.19 34.78
CA PRO A 546 -1.18 -2.15 35.52
C PRO A 546 -0.33 -0.88 35.64
N CYS A 547 -0.99 0.27 35.72
CA CYS A 547 -0.30 1.53 35.93
C CYS A 547 0.35 1.52 37.33
N SER A 548 1.67 1.67 37.38
CA SER A 548 2.45 1.71 38.61
C SER A 548 3.48 2.82 38.54
N GLY A 549 3.48 3.74 39.51
CA GLY A 549 4.37 4.90 39.51
C GLY A 549 4.20 5.83 38.30
N GLY A 550 2.99 5.92 37.74
CA GLY A 550 2.69 6.72 36.54
C GLY A 550 3.24 6.13 35.24
N GLN A 551 3.62 4.85 35.25
CA GLN A 551 4.12 4.14 34.08
C GLN A 551 3.50 2.75 33.95
N ARG A 552 3.39 2.28 32.71
CA ARG A 552 3.04 0.90 32.38
C ARG A 552 4.01 0.37 31.34
N THR A 553 4.26 -0.93 31.39
CA THR A 553 5.25 -1.61 30.55
C THR A 553 4.63 -2.78 29.81
N ARG A 554 5.17 -3.12 28.64
CA ARG A 554 4.85 -4.35 27.91
C ARG A 554 6.10 -4.94 27.28
N ARG A 555 6.08 -6.25 27.00
CA ARG A 555 7.20 -6.99 26.40
C ARG A 555 6.72 -7.84 25.24
N ARG A 556 7.63 -8.19 24.34
CA ARG A 556 7.41 -9.16 23.25
C ARG A 556 8.63 -10.07 23.13
N GLN A 557 8.44 -11.24 22.53
CA GLN A 557 9.49 -12.25 22.37
C GLN A 557 9.78 -12.48 20.89
N CYS A 558 11.03 -12.82 20.55
CA CYS A 558 11.44 -13.18 19.20
C CYS A 558 11.14 -14.66 18.93
N ASN A 559 9.87 -15.01 18.80
CA ASN A 559 9.42 -16.40 18.77
C ASN A 559 8.36 -16.72 17.69
N ASN A 560 8.09 -15.81 16.76
CA ASN A 560 7.07 -16.02 15.72
C ASN A 560 7.58 -15.85 14.27
N PRO A 561 8.51 -16.69 13.79
CA PRO A 561 9.17 -17.81 14.48
C PRO A 561 10.42 -17.38 15.25
N ALA A 562 10.98 -18.28 16.07
CA ALA A 562 12.31 -18.10 16.65
C ALA A 562 13.40 -18.32 15.57
N PRO A 563 14.57 -17.66 15.69
CA PRO A 563 15.70 -17.91 14.78
C PRO A 563 16.15 -19.38 14.80
N GLN A 564 16.41 -19.97 13.64
CA GLN A 564 16.91 -21.35 13.50
C GLN A 564 18.00 -21.44 12.43
N ASN A 565 18.85 -22.47 12.50
CA ASN A 565 19.86 -22.80 11.49
C ASN A 565 20.77 -21.60 11.11
N GLY A 566 21.16 -20.79 12.10
CA GLY A 566 22.00 -19.60 11.88
C GLY A 566 21.23 -18.35 11.39
N GLY A 567 19.90 -18.35 11.45
CA GLY A 567 19.08 -17.20 11.11
C GLY A 567 19.28 -16.01 12.06
N SER A 568 18.95 -14.82 11.57
CA SER A 568 19.15 -13.56 12.31
C SER A 568 18.15 -13.40 13.47
N SER A 569 18.58 -12.76 14.56
CA SER A 569 17.69 -12.36 15.67
C SER A 569 16.76 -11.21 15.26
N CYS A 570 15.71 -10.99 16.03
CA CYS A 570 14.76 -9.90 15.79
C CYS A 570 15.41 -8.53 16.01
N SER A 571 15.10 -7.59 15.12
CA SER A 571 15.59 -6.20 15.19
C SER A 571 14.55 -5.31 15.86
N GLY A 572 14.99 -4.38 16.72
CA GLY A 572 14.14 -3.42 17.44
C GLY A 572 13.93 -3.75 18.92
N PRO A 573 13.15 -2.95 19.66
CA PRO A 573 12.99 -3.11 21.10
C PRO A 573 12.10 -4.32 21.45
N ASP A 574 12.46 -5.05 22.50
CA ASP A 574 11.70 -6.16 23.09
C ASP A 574 10.82 -5.73 24.27
N ALA A 575 11.05 -4.53 24.80
CA ALA A 575 10.28 -3.91 25.87
C ALA A 575 9.89 -2.46 25.51
N GLU A 576 8.72 -2.04 25.98
CA GLU A 576 8.21 -0.69 25.83
C GLU A 576 7.62 -0.18 27.16
N THR A 577 7.87 1.08 27.48
CA THR A 577 7.37 1.77 28.67
C THR A 577 6.68 3.06 28.25
N VAL A 578 5.47 3.29 28.76
CA VAL A 578 4.71 4.52 28.51
C VAL A 578 4.15 5.09 29.81
N LEU A 579 3.97 6.41 29.83
CA LEU A 579 3.31 7.09 30.95
C LEU A 579 1.81 6.74 30.97
N CYS A 580 1.31 6.59 32.18
CA CYS A 580 -0.10 6.51 32.55
C CYS A 580 -0.30 7.38 33.80
#